data_AF-A0A1M6RDL5-F1
#
_entry.id   AF-A0A1M6RDL5-F1
#
_cell.length_a   1.000
_cell.length_b   1.000
_cell.length_c   1.000
_cell.angle_alpha   90.00
_cell.angle_beta   90.00
_cell.angle_gamma   90.00
#
_symmetry.space_group_name_H-M   'P 1'
#
loop_
_entity.id
_entity.type
_entity.pdbx_description
1 polymer ?
#
loop_
_entity_poly.entity_id
_entity_poly.type
_entity_poly.pdbx_seq_one_letter_code
_entity_poly.pdbx_strand_id
1 'polypeptide(L)'
;MAAQEIRQIISVLTAANDGIDYLADNGITGNEYLVDDILEAVSACLTHLESVVFYAGRVPDATQVLNYIGKLKSENCFAELKPLFDAWFEDVVVLLVSDKYHKKLLPNSFHNSVDTEFFYYMEFVKKTSFEGLCQFAFENLKKIKEQNEALYHDLTVKYRGWYFENNVLDGLNGVNNSLLINRMKVLKSRVADFEWFYGRLCDYRSKNVLNAIINNWLTFSTEGIAKAGDNIFPGNFDLDIIKYQKDEVFVDAGAYIGDTAASFVNTYGRNYKRIYTYEISKETFAVLEKNLAPLNNVVNNWKGVSDKRGEMYLNGVAGPFEGNKLGNNGLYKVEIVPLDEDIKEEITFLKIDVEGVDKEALLGAQRHIKNEHPKIVVDSYHKLADIVDIPLLINKMDRSYHFYLRYPPSELSFAMAYCIYAV
;
A
#
# COMPACT_ATOMS: atom_id res chain seq x y z
N MET A 1 2.35 13.65 9.25
CA MET A 1 2.58 14.93 8.53
C MET A 1 3.98 14.90 7.93
N ALA A 2 4.12 15.21 6.65
CA ALA A 2 5.41 15.19 5.95
C ALA A 2 6.31 16.36 6.40
N ALA A 3 7.63 16.21 6.28
CA ALA A 3 8.57 17.29 6.64
C ALA A 3 8.34 18.58 5.85
N GLN A 4 7.80 18.49 4.63
CA GLN A 4 7.46 19.65 3.81
C GLN A 4 6.22 20.38 4.33
N GLU A 5 5.19 19.65 4.76
CA GLU A 5 4.00 20.22 5.41
C GLU A 5 4.37 20.92 6.72
N ILE A 6 5.21 20.29 7.55
CA ILE A 6 5.74 20.90 8.78
C ILE A 6 6.45 22.22 8.47
N ARG A 7 7.34 22.23 7.46
CA ARG A 7 8.02 23.46 7.03
C ARG A 7 7.05 24.54 6.54
N GLN A 8 5.98 24.14 5.85
CA GLN A 8 4.98 25.08 5.35
C GLN A 8 4.19 25.72 6.50
N ILE A 9 3.76 24.93 7.49
CA ILE A 9 3.09 25.45 8.69
C ILE A 9 4.00 26.41 9.45
N ILE A 10 5.26 26.01 9.70
CA ILE A 10 6.24 26.87 10.37
C ILE A 10 6.44 28.16 9.56
N SER A 11 6.59 28.08 8.24
CA SER A 11 6.76 29.25 7.37
C SER A 11 5.57 30.20 7.42
N VAL A 12 4.34 29.68 7.43
CA VAL A 12 3.11 30.49 7.51
C VAL A 12 3.02 31.19 8.87
N LEU A 13 3.31 30.48 9.96
CA LEU A 13 3.30 31.06 11.30
C LEU A 13 4.45 32.05 11.54
N THR A 14 5.61 31.84 10.93
CA THR A 14 6.69 32.83 10.90
C THR A 14 6.26 34.09 10.17
N ALA A 15 5.65 33.98 9.00
CA ALA A 15 5.14 35.15 8.27
C ALA A 15 4.04 35.90 9.06
N ALA A 16 3.21 35.18 9.80
CA ALA A 16 2.23 35.77 10.71
C ALA A 16 2.91 36.57 11.83
N ASN A 17 3.98 36.02 12.45
CA ASN A 17 4.75 36.73 13.48
C ASN A 17 5.42 38.00 12.92
N ASP A 18 6.05 37.88 11.75
CA ASP A 18 6.68 39.01 11.05
C ASP A 18 5.65 40.09 10.70
N GLY A 19 4.43 39.69 10.34
CA GLY A 19 3.30 40.59 10.11
C GLY A 19 2.86 41.33 11.38
N ILE A 20 2.85 40.65 12.53
CA ILE A 20 2.58 41.30 13.83
C ILE A 20 3.67 42.34 14.15
N ASP A 21 4.95 42.00 13.94
CA ASP A 21 6.07 42.94 14.13
C ASP A 21 5.95 44.15 13.21
N TYR A 22 5.65 43.93 11.92
CA TYR A 22 5.43 45.01 10.97
C TYR A 22 4.30 45.96 11.40
N LEU A 23 3.18 45.41 11.87
CA LEU A 23 2.04 46.20 12.36
C LEU A 23 2.38 46.97 13.64
N ALA A 24 3.21 46.40 14.52
CA ALA A 24 3.69 47.07 15.73
C ALA A 24 4.57 48.29 15.39
N ASP A 25 5.44 48.16 14.38
CA ASP A 25 6.35 49.22 13.96
C ASP A 25 5.70 50.32 13.12
N ASN A 26 4.73 49.96 12.27
CA ASN A 26 4.15 50.87 11.27
C ASN A 26 2.73 51.33 11.61
N GLY A 27 2.13 50.75 12.64
CA GLY A 27 0.74 51.00 13.00
C GLY A 27 -0.27 50.32 12.07
N ILE A 28 -1.51 50.30 12.52
CA ILE A 28 -2.59 49.51 11.92
C ILE A 28 -3.32 50.30 10.82
N THR A 29 -3.36 51.63 10.92
CA THR A 29 -4.05 52.51 9.97
C THR A 29 -3.45 52.36 8.57
N GLY A 30 -4.25 51.88 7.61
CA GLY A 30 -3.81 51.58 6.24
C GLY A 30 -3.24 50.16 6.04
N ASN A 31 -3.16 49.34 7.10
CA ASN A 31 -2.70 47.95 7.08
C ASN A 31 -3.75 46.99 7.67
N GLU A 32 -5.03 47.39 7.75
CA GLU A 32 -6.08 46.63 8.44
C GLU A 32 -6.30 45.23 7.84
N TYR A 33 -6.05 45.07 6.54
CA TYR A 33 -6.14 43.80 5.83
C TYR A 33 -5.09 42.78 6.33
N LEU A 34 -3.92 43.25 6.77
CA LEU A 34 -2.86 42.37 7.27
C LEU A 34 -3.26 41.69 8.58
N VAL A 35 -4.09 42.35 9.40
CA VAL A 35 -4.65 41.73 10.62
C VAL A 35 -5.55 40.54 10.25
N ASP A 36 -6.35 40.66 9.18
CA ASP A 36 -7.20 39.58 8.68
C ASP A 36 -6.37 38.43 8.12
N ASP A 37 -5.35 38.73 7.31
CA ASP A 37 -4.45 37.72 6.75
C ASP A 37 -3.74 36.92 7.85
N ILE A 38 -3.25 37.59 8.90
CA ILE A 38 -2.62 36.94 10.05
C ILE A 38 -3.63 36.02 10.77
N LEU A 39 -4.84 36.51 11.00
CA LEU A 39 -5.87 35.77 11.73
C LEU A 39 -6.32 34.52 10.95
N GLU A 40 -6.48 34.65 9.62
CA GLU A 40 -6.79 33.54 8.72
C GLU A 40 -5.63 32.52 8.69
N ALA A 41 -4.40 32.98 8.54
CA ALA A 41 -3.21 32.13 8.47
C ALA A 41 -3.05 31.27 9.74
N VAL A 42 -3.16 31.88 10.91
CA VAL A 42 -3.08 31.20 12.21
C VAL A 42 -4.22 30.18 12.37
N SER A 43 -5.46 30.58 12.04
CA SER A 43 -6.65 29.72 12.15
C SER A 43 -6.60 28.52 11.20
N ALA A 44 -6.12 28.73 9.97
CA ALA A 44 -5.94 27.67 8.98
C ALA A 44 -4.88 26.66 9.44
N CYS A 45 -3.74 27.14 9.97
CA CYS A 45 -2.72 26.26 10.54
C CYS A 45 -3.27 25.42 11.69
N LEU A 46 -4.00 26.03 12.64
CA LEU A 46 -4.62 25.33 13.76
C LEU A 46 -5.61 24.26 13.29
N THR A 47 -6.50 24.61 12.36
CA THR A 47 -7.50 23.69 11.81
C THR A 47 -6.82 22.51 11.12
N HIS A 48 -5.75 22.78 10.36
CA HIS A 48 -4.98 21.75 9.71
C HIS A 48 -4.27 20.84 10.72
N LEU A 49 -3.61 21.41 11.75
CA LEU A 49 -2.97 20.65 12.81
C LEU A 49 -3.98 19.75 13.54
N GLU A 50 -5.14 20.27 13.93
CA GLU A 50 -6.21 19.49 14.58
C GLU A 50 -6.81 18.42 13.66
N SER A 51 -6.80 18.62 12.33
CA SER A 51 -7.25 17.61 11.37
C SER A 51 -6.31 16.41 11.27
N VAL A 52 -5.04 16.59 11.65
CA VAL A 52 -4.04 15.52 11.62
C VAL A 52 -4.12 14.73 12.93
N VAL A 53 -4.53 13.45 12.84
CA VAL A 53 -4.80 12.54 13.96
C VAL A 53 -3.74 12.57 15.06
N PHE A 54 -2.46 12.72 14.71
CA PHE A 54 -1.37 12.76 15.68
C PHE A 54 -1.36 14.03 16.55
N TYR A 55 -1.73 15.17 15.98
CA TYR A 55 -1.70 16.47 16.65
C TYR A 55 -3.06 16.85 17.27
N ALA A 56 -4.15 16.19 16.85
CA ALA A 56 -5.49 16.40 17.40
C ALA A 56 -5.50 16.34 18.94
N GLY A 57 -5.97 17.42 19.58
CA GLY A 57 -6.01 17.57 21.04
C GLY A 57 -4.64 17.74 21.72
N ARG A 58 -3.57 17.97 20.94
CA ARG A 58 -2.20 18.29 21.41
C ARG A 58 -1.73 19.67 20.96
N VAL A 59 -2.48 20.34 20.08
CA VAL A 59 -2.14 21.68 19.61
C VAL A 59 -2.25 22.65 20.80
N PRO A 60 -1.23 23.48 21.05
CA PRO A 60 -1.28 24.49 22.10
C PRO A 60 -2.49 25.42 21.92
N ASP A 61 -3.18 25.71 23.02
CA ASP A 61 -4.36 26.58 23.01
C ASP A 61 -4.01 27.97 22.48
N ALA A 62 -4.62 28.32 21.35
CA ALA A 62 -4.43 29.61 20.67
C ALA A 62 -5.55 30.62 20.98
N THR A 63 -6.48 30.31 21.88
CA THR A 63 -7.68 31.15 22.12
C THR A 63 -7.31 32.59 22.46
N GLN A 64 -6.30 32.78 23.32
CA GLN A 64 -5.84 34.13 23.67
C GLN A 64 -5.13 34.82 22.50
N VAL A 65 -4.28 34.10 21.76
CA VAL A 65 -3.55 34.62 20.60
C VAL A 65 -4.54 35.13 19.54
N LEU A 66 -5.52 34.31 19.15
CA LEU A 66 -6.55 34.67 18.16
C LEU A 66 -7.39 35.87 18.62
N ASN A 67 -7.74 35.93 19.91
CA ASN A 67 -8.49 37.05 20.47
C ASN A 67 -7.70 38.37 20.38
N TYR A 68 -6.42 38.36 20.77
CA TYR A 68 -5.57 39.55 20.71
C TYR A 68 -5.26 39.99 19.28
N ILE A 69 -5.05 39.07 18.33
CA ILE A 69 -4.93 39.41 16.91
C ILE A 69 -6.21 40.12 16.44
N GLY A 70 -7.39 39.57 16.76
CA GLY A 70 -8.67 40.18 16.37
C GLY A 70 -8.90 41.58 16.96
N LYS A 71 -8.42 41.83 18.18
CA LYS A 71 -8.52 43.13 18.86
C LYS A 71 -7.67 44.22 18.22
N LEU A 72 -6.60 43.88 17.49
CA LEU A 72 -5.75 44.87 16.83
C LEU A 72 -6.56 45.85 15.97
N LYS A 73 -7.66 45.41 15.35
CA LYS A 73 -8.53 46.28 14.54
C LYS A 73 -9.12 47.48 15.28
N SER A 74 -9.25 47.39 16.60
CA SER A 74 -9.89 48.43 17.43
C SER A 74 -9.03 48.92 18.58
N GLU A 75 -7.99 48.17 18.96
CA GLU A 75 -7.18 48.41 20.15
C GLU A 75 -5.70 48.16 19.87
N ASN A 76 -4.83 49.08 20.30
CA ASN A 76 -3.39 48.86 20.26
C ASN A 76 -2.97 47.94 21.42
N CYS A 77 -2.87 46.64 21.17
CA CYS A 77 -2.56 45.60 22.16
C CYS A 77 -1.32 44.76 21.77
N PHE A 78 -0.37 45.34 21.03
CA PHE A 78 0.86 44.63 20.62
C PHE A 78 1.72 44.19 21.80
N ALA A 79 1.76 44.98 22.87
CA ALA A 79 2.55 44.68 24.07
C ALA A 79 2.06 43.41 24.79
N GLU A 80 0.76 43.13 24.71
CA GLU A 80 0.13 41.92 25.22
C GLU A 80 0.19 40.77 24.20
N LEU A 81 -0.05 41.06 22.92
CA LEU A 81 -0.09 40.05 21.86
C LEU A 81 1.27 39.40 21.62
N LYS A 82 2.35 40.19 21.52
CA LYS A 82 3.63 39.69 21.03
C LYS A 82 4.21 38.58 21.92
N PRO A 83 4.30 38.74 23.26
CA PRO A 83 4.80 37.68 24.12
C PRO A 83 3.92 36.41 24.09
N LEU A 84 2.60 36.57 23.93
CA LEU A 84 1.66 35.45 23.82
C LEU A 84 1.87 34.68 22.51
N PHE A 85 2.00 35.40 21.39
CA PHE A 85 2.24 34.78 20.09
C PHE A 85 3.57 34.04 20.07
N ASP A 86 4.65 34.65 20.56
CA ASP A 86 5.98 34.04 20.55
C ASP A 86 6.03 32.76 21.38
N ALA A 87 5.47 32.78 22.59
CA ALA A 87 5.41 31.58 23.44
C ALA A 87 4.55 30.48 22.81
N TRP A 88 3.37 30.84 22.29
CA TRP A 88 2.50 29.89 21.60
C TRP A 88 3.15 29.31 20.34
N PHE A 89 3.83 30.14 19.55
CA PHE A 89 4.51 29.70 18.34
C PHE A 89 5.69 28.79 18.68
N GLU A 90 6.46 29.09 19.74
CA GLU A 90 7.51 28.20 20.23
C GLU A 90 6.93 26.84 20.65
N ASP A 91 5.82 26.81 21.37
CA ASP A 91 5.14 25.56 21.75
C ASP A 91 4.65 24.76 20.52
N VAL A 92 4.16 25.45 19.47
CA VAL A 92 3.79 24.81 18.20
C VAL A 92 5.01 24.26 17.48
N VAL A 93 6.11 25.02 17.40
CA VAL A 93 7.37 24.55 16.81
C VAL A 93 7.92 23.37 17.60
N VAL A 94 7.88 23.42 18.93
CA VAL A 94 8.25 22.29 19.78
C VAL A 94 7.33 21.12 19.48
N LEU A 95 6.00 21.26 19.40
CA LEU A 95 5.13 20.14 19.04
C LEU A 95 5.49 19.50 17.69
N LEU A 96 5.79 20.33 16.69
CA LEU A 96 6.12 19.90 15.32
C LEU A 96 7.52 19.30 15.18
N VAL A 97 8.49 19.77 15.98
CA VAL A 97 9.91 19.38 15.89
C VAL A 97 10.28 18.37 17.00
N SER A 98 9.53 18.34 18.10
CA SER A 98 9.67 17.41 19.23
C SER A 98 8.83 16.13 19.07
N ASP A 99 8.89 15.55 17.87
CA ASP A 99 8.70 14.11 17.62
C ASP A 99 9.51 13.21 18.60
N LYS A 100 10.37 13.82 19.44
CA LYS A 100 10.92 13.30 20.69
C LYS A 100 9.91 12.74 21.70
N TYR A 101 8.65 13.18 21.77
CA TYR A 101 7.69 12.54 22.70
C TYR A 101 7.32 11.11 22.30
N HIS A 102 7.55 10.71 21.04
CA HIS A 102 7.41 9.33 20.60
C HIS A 102 8.49 8.40 21.19
N LYS A 103 9.67 8.95 21.57
CA LYS A 103 10.75 8.19 22.21
C LYS A 103 10.44 7.75 23.65
N LYS A 104 9.41 8.31 24.30
CA LYS A 104 9.11 8.01 25.71
C LYS A 104 8.11 6.86 25.91
N LEU A 105 7.38 6.47 24.87
CA LEU A 105 6.33 5.44 24.94
C LEU A 105 6.72 4.11 24.26
N LEU A 106 7.83 4.08 23.53
CA LEU A 106 8.37 2.89 22.90
C LEU A 106 9.71 2.55 23.57
N PRO A 107 10.07 1.25 23.69
CA PRO A 107 11.42 0.91 24.09
C PRO A 107 12.39 1.64 23.16
N ASN A 108 13.36 2.35 23.74
CA ASN A 108 14.39 3.24 23.15
C ASN A 108 15.25 2.63 22.01
N SER A 109 14.71 1.76 21.16
CA SER A 109 15.46 0.84 20.31
C SER A 109 15.24 1.00 18.81
N PHE A 110 14.21 1.76 18.37
CA PHE A 110 13.96 1.97 16.93
C PHE A 110 14.44 3.35 16.47
N HIS A 111 15.25 3.36 15.41
CA HIS A 111 16.00 4.55 14.99
C HIS A 111 15.28 5.43 13.94
N ASN A 112 14.18 4.97 13.36
CA ASN A 112 13.41 5.68 12.34
C ASN A 112 11.89 5.53 12.53
N SER A 113 11.14 6.43 11.89
CA SER A 113 9.67 6.50 11.99
C SER A 113 8.97 5.30 11.38
N VAL A 114 9.55 4.68 10.34
CA VAL A 114 8.95 3.53 9.63
C VAL A 114 8.93 2.29 10.53
N ASP A 115 10.04 1.98 11.20
CA ASP A 115 10.12 0.90 12.18
C ASP A 115 9.22 1.19 13.38
N THR A 116 9.23 2.43 13.87
CA THR A 116 8.40 2.88 14.99
C THR A 116 6.91 2.64 14.71
N GLU A 117 6.43 3.06 13.54
CA GLU A 117 5.04 2.90 13.11
C GLU A 117 4.64 1.43 12.99
N PHE A 118 5.50 0.60 12.35
CA PHE A 118 5.24 -0.82 12.21
C PHE A 118 5.03 -1.51 13.56
N PHE A 119 5.99 -1.34 14.48
CA PHE A 119 5.92 -1.99 15.78
C PHE A 119 4.81 -1.42 16.65
N TYR A 120 4.41 -0.16 16.44
CA TYR A 120 3.20 0.38 17.06
C TYR A 120 1.95 -0.38 16.59
N TYR A 121 1.78 -0.60 15.28
CA TYR A 121 0.67 -1.40 14.77
C TYR A 121 0.69 -2.83 15.31
N MET A 122 1.85 -3.50 15.31
CA MET A 122 1.96 -4.86 15.82
C MET A 122 1.63 -4.95 17.30
N GLU A 123 2.12 -4.02 18.12
CA GLU A 123 1.78 -3.95 19.55
C GLU A 123 0.29 -3.68 19.80
N PHE A 124 -0.31 -2.77 19.02
CA PHE A 124 -1.75 -2.50 19.06
C PHE A 124 -2.56 -3.76 18.73
N VAL A 125 -2.20 -4.48 17.67
CA VAL A 125 -2.85 -5.73 17.26
C VAL A 125 -2.65 -6.84 18.30
N LYS A 126 -1.47 -6.94 18.92
CA LYS A 126 -1.21 -7.92 19.99
C LYS A 126 -2.07 -7.67 21.24
N LYS A 127 -2.16 -6.42 21.69
CA LYS A 127 -2.83 -6.04 22.94
C LYS A 127 -4.36 -5.97 22.82
N THR A 128 -4.88 -5.61 21.66
CA THR A 128 -6.33 -5.45 21.44
C THR A 128 -7.00 -6.79 21.19
N SER A 129 -8.15 -7.07 21.81
CA SER A 129 -8.92 -8.30 21.52
C SER A 129 -9.38 -8.34 20.05
N PHE A 130 -9.74 -9.52 19.54
CA PHE A 130 -10.24 -9.63 18.17
C PHE A 130 -11.52 -8.79 17.97
N GLU A 131 -12.44 -8.83 18.93
CA GLU A 131 -13.66 -8.02 18.93
C GLU A 131 -13.34 -6.53 18.97
N GLY A 132 -12.33 -6.13 19.76
CA GLY A 132 -11.87 -4.76 19.84
C GLY A 132 -11.26 -4.25 18.53
N LEU A 133 -10.53 -5.10 17.80
CA LEU A 133 -10.00 -4.76 16.46
C LEU A 133 -11.13 -4.58 15.45
N CYS A 134 -12.11 -5.48 15.44
CA CYS A 134 -13.29 -5.35 14.59
C CYS A 134 -14.05 -4.05 14.89
N GLN A 135 -14.28 -3.75 16.18
CA GLN A 135 -14.93 -2.51 16.61
C GLN A 135 -14.14 -1.27 16.15
N PHE A 136 -12.82 -1.27 16.35
CA PHE A 136 -11.95 -0.18 15.88
C PHE A 136 -12.05 0.02 14.35
N ALA A 137 -12.04 -1.06 13.57
CA ALA A 137 -12.16 -0.96 12.12
C ALA A 137 -13.55 -0.43 11.69
N PHE A 138 -14.63 -0.86 12.34
CA PHE A 138 -15.98 -0.33 12.09
C PHE A 138 -16.11 1.16 12.44
N GLU A 139 -15.50 1.61 13.53
CA GLU A 139 -15.49 3.03 13.92
C GLU A 139 -14.74 3.88 12.89
N ASN A 140 -13.63 3.39 12.34
CA ASN A 140 -12.93 4.10 11.27
C ASN A 140 -13.73 4.11 9.97
N LEU A 141 -14.39 3.01 9.60
CA LEU A 141 -15.30 2.99 8.46
C LEU A 141 -16.46 4.00 8.63
N LYS A 142 -16.96 4.17 9.86
CA LYS A 142 -17.97 5.19 10.19
C LYS A 142 -17.43 6.61 9.97
N LYS A 143 -16.21 6.89 10.44
CA LYS A 143 -15.55 8.19 10.20
C LYS A 143 -15.39 8.48 8.71
N ILE A 144 -14.99 7.49 7.91
CA ILE A 144 -14.90 7.65 6.46
C ILE A 144 -16.27 8.00 5.86
N LYS A 145 -17.35 7.33 6.27
CA LYS A 145 -18.70 7.66 5.80
C LYS A 145 -19.07 9.11 6.11
N GLU A 146 -18.72 9.60 7.30
CA GLU A 146 -19.03 10.96 7.76
C GLU A 146 -18.17 12.03 7.07
N GLN A 147 -16.92 11.71 6.73
CA GLN A 147 -15.94 12.67 6.19
C GLN A 147 -15.83 12.63 4.67
N ASN A 148 -16.05 11.48 4.04
CA ASN A 148 -15.84 11.25 2.61
C ASN A 148 -16.80 10.17 2.09
N GLU A 149 -18.04 10.58 1.80
CA GLU A 149 -19.10 9.68 1.33
C GLU A 149 -18.76 9.01 -0.02
N ALA A 150 -18.01 9.70 -0.89
CA ALA A 150 -17.56 9.14 -2.17
C ALA A 150 -16.60 7.96 -1.94
N LEU A 151 -15.60 8.12 -1.06
CA LEU A 151 -14.70 7.04 -0.69
C LEU A 151 -15.47 5.88 -0.02
N TYR A 152 -16.42 6.18 0.87
CA TYR A 152 -17.26 5.14 1.48
C TYR A 152 -18.07 4.36 0.43
N HIS A 153 -18.70 5.05 -0.51
CA HIS A 153 -19.43 4.41 -1.61
C HIS A 153 -18.51 3.54 -2.45
N ASP A 154 -17.31 4.03 -2.77
CA ASP A 154 -16.33 3.25 -3.50
C ASP A 154 -16.05 1.96 -2.71
N LEU A 155 -15.66 2.09 -1.43
CA LEU A 155 -15.35 0.99 -0.48
C LEU A 155 -16.42 -0.10 -0.44
N THR A 156 -17.70 0.25 -0.44
CA THR A 156 -18.80 -0.70 -0.21
C THR A 156 -19.50 -1.17 -1.48
N VAL A 157 -19.36 -0.45 -2.59
CA VAL A 157 -20.07 -0.74 -3.84
C VAL A 157 -19.11 -1.08 -4.97
N LYS A 158 -18.18 -0.19 -5.31
CA LYS A 158 -17.26 -0.42 -6.43
C LYS A 158 -16.31 -1.58 -6.18
N TYR A 159 -15.89 -1.80 -4.93
CA TYR A 159 -14.98 -2.91 -4.58
C TYR A 159 -15.68 -4.25 -4.32
N ARG A 160 -17.00 -4.34 -4.53
CA ARG A 160 -17.74 -5.60 -4.32
C ARG A 160 -17.38 -6.60 -5.42
N GLY A 161 -16.43 -7.50 -5.14
CA GLY A 161 -16.06 -8.61 -6.03
C GLY A 161 -14.57 -8.78 -6.32
N TRP A 162 -13.73 -7.85 -5.86
CA TRP A 162 -12.28 -7.87 -6.10
C TRP A 162 -11.49 -8.82 -5.19
N TYR A 163 -12.07 -9.29 -4.10
CA TYR A 163 -11.40 -10.21 -3.19
C TYR A 163 -11.92 -11.64 -3.34
N PHE A 164 -10.99 -12.59 -3.43
CA PHE A 164 -11.32 -14.01 -3.39
C PHE A 164 -11.85 -14.42 -2.01
N GLU A 165 -12.35 -15.64 -1.92
CA GLU A 165 -12.84 -16.25 -0.66
C GLU A 165 -14.05 -15.55 -0.01
N ASN A 166 -14.92 -14.90 -0.80
CA ASN A 166 -16.14 -14.23 -0.33
C ASN A 166 -15.87 -13.11 0.68
N ASN A 167 -14.77 -12.39 0.51
CA ASN A 167 -14.45 -11.18 1.26
C ASN A 167 -15.28 -10.01 0.73
N VAL A 168 -16.36 -9.67 1.44
CA VAL A 168 -17.33 -8.63 1.09
C VAL A 168 -17.37 -7.55 2.17
N LEU A 169 -17.59 -6.30 1.78
CA LEU A 169 -17.79 -5.17 2.66
C LEU A 169 -19.08 -4.43 2.27
N ASP A 170 -20.22 -4.86 2.81
CA ASP A 170 -21.51 -4.20 2.57
C ASP A 170 -21.64 -2.86 3.32
N GLY A 171 -20.75 -2.56 4.26
CA GLY A 171 -20.71 -1.30 5.03
C GLY A 171 -21.44 -1.37 6.37
N LEU A 172 -21.64 -0.20 7.01
CA LEU A 172 -22.12 -0.11 8.40
C LEU A 172 -23.49 -0.77 8.66
N ASN A 173 -24.38 -0.74 7.66
CA ASN A 173 -25.73 -1.34 7.74
C ASN A 173 -25.81 -2.63 6.89
N GLY A 174 -24.66 -3.14 6.47
CA GLY A 174 -24.52 -4.25 5.56
C GLY A 174 -24.71 -5.61 6.24
N VAL A 175 -25.15 -6.60 5.46
CA VAL A 175 -25.38 -7.97 5.96
C VAL A 175 -24.09 -8.78 5.97
N ASN A 176 -23.14 -8.47 5.08
CA ASN A 176 -21.86 -9.15 4.98
C ASN A 176 -20.67 -8.17 4.99
N ASN A 177 -19.91 -8.19 6.09
CA ASN A 177 -18.66 -7.44 6.26
C ASN A 177 -17.46 -8.38 6.47
N SER A 178 -17.48 -9.55 5.83
CA SER A 178 -16.43 -10.57 5.96
C SER A 178 -15.03 -10.05 5.62
N LEU A 179 -14.87 -9.12 4.67
CA LEU A 179 -13.55 -8.55 4.34
C LEU A 179 -12.90 -7.88 5.56
N LEU A 180 -13.66 -7.03 6.26
CA LEU A 180 -13.20 -6.34 7.47
C LEU A 180 -12.82 -7.37 8.54
N ILE A 181 -13.72 -8.32 8.81
CA ILE A 181 -13.53 -9.35 9.83
C ILE A 181 -12.31 -10.23 9.52
N ASN A 182 -12.16 -10.65 8.26
CA ASN A 182 -11.07 -11.52 7.84
C ASN A 182 -9.72 -10.80 7.84
N ARG A 183 -9.65 -9.52 7.48
CA ARG A 183 -8.45 -8.69 7.64
C ARG A 183 -8.00 -8.66 9.11
N MET A 184 -8.93 -8.40 10.03
CA MET A 184 -8.63 -8.38 11.46
C MET A 184 -8.19 -9.76 11.96
N LYS A 185 -8.81 -10.82 11.47
CA LYS A 185 -8.46 -12.21 11.81
C LYS A 185 -7.04 -12.53 11.34
N VAL A 186 -6.67 -12.17 10.12
CA VAL A 186 -5.32 -12.38 9.58
C VAL A 186 -4.31 -11.59 10.41
N LEU A 187 -4.51 -10.28 10.61
CA LEU A 187 -3.61 -9.46 11.44
C LEU A 187 -3.42 -10.05 12.84
N LYS A 188 -4.51 -10.43 13.51
CA LYS A 188 -4.48 -10.94 14.88
C LYS A 188 -3.81 -12.30 14.99
N SER A 189 -4.07 -13.22 14.06
CA SER A 189 -3.56 -14.59 14.12
C SER A 189 -2.16 -14.76 13.55
N ARG A 190 -1.69 -13.80 12.73
CA ARG A 190 -0.43 -13.90 11.98
C ARG A 190 0.61 -12.85 12.36
N VAL A 191 0.50 -12.23 13.54
CA VAL A 191 1.40 -11.13 13.95
C VAL A 191 2.89 -11.51 13.83
N ALA A 192 3.27 -12.70 14.30
CA ALA A 192 4.66 -13.14 14.24
C ALA A 192 5.17 -13.28 12.79
N ASP A 193 4.29 -13.63 11.86
CA ASP A 193 4.64 -13.76 10.44
C ASP A 193 4.78 -12.39 9.77
N PHE A 194 3.96 -11.41 10.16
CA PHE A 194 4.15 -10.01 9.75
C PHE A 194 5.47 -9.45 10.28
N GLU A 195 5.79 -9.67 11.56
CA GLU A 195 7.07 -9.25 12.16
C GLU A 195 8.26 -9.90 11.47
N TRP A 196 8.16 -11.20 11.17
CA TRP A 196 9.16 -11.92 10.40
C TRP A 196 9.33 -11.32 9.00
N PHE A 197 8.23 -11.12 8.27
CA PHE A 197 8.30 -10.60 6.90
C PHE A 197 8.88 -9.18 6.88
N TYR A 198 8.42 -8.31 7.78
CA TYR A 198 8.96 -6.96 7.93
C TYR A 198 10.48 -6.95 8.18
N GLY A 199 10.97 -7.87 9.02
CA GLY A 199 12.40 -8.05 9.28
C GLY A 199 13.20 -8.62 8.10
N ARG A 200 12.53 -9.22 7.12
CA ARG A 200 13.13 -9.75 5.88
C ARG A 200 13.08 -8.78 4.70
N LEU A 201 12.28 -7.72 4.79
CA LEU A 201 12.21 -6.68 3.77
C LEU A 201 13.53 -5.90 3.69
N CYS A 202 14.12 -5.87 2.50
CA CYS A 202 15.49 -5.39 2.29
C CYS A 202 15.60 -3.87 2.10
N ASP A 203 14.49 -3.15 1.95
CA ASP A 203 14.47 -1.69 1.86
C ASP A 203 13.30 -1.04 2.62
N TYR A 204 13.45 0.25 2.93
CA TYR A 204 12.42 1.01 3.64
C TYR A 204 11.21 1.35 2.77
N ARG A 205 11.33 1.32 1.44
CA ARG A 205 10.20 1.48 0.53
C ARG A 205 9.21 0.33 0.70
N SER A 206 9.70 -0.91 0.77
CA SER A 206 8.91 -2.10 1.04
C SER A 206 8.29 -2.08 2.43
N LYS A 207 9.08 -1.69 3.45
CA LYS A 207 8.58 -1.56 4.83
C LYS A 207 7.45 -0.55 4.93
N ASN A 208 7.58 0.60 4.26
CA ASN A 208 6.51 1.60 4.17
C ASN A 208 5.27 1.07 3.46
N VAL A 209 5.42 0.31 2.38
CA VAL A 209 4.28 -0.34 1.70
C VAL A 209 3.57 -1.29 2.65
N LEU A 210 4.30 -2.10 3.43
CA LEU A 210 3.70 -3.01 4.41
C LEU A 210 2.95 -2.24 5.51
N ASN A 211 3.52 -1.16 6.05
CA ASN A 211 2.85 -0.27 7.00
C ASN A 211 1.56 0.31 6.42
N ALA A 212 1.61 0.81 5.17
CA ALA A 212 0.47 1.38 4.49
C ALA A 212 -0.67 0.36 4.31
N ILE A 213 -0.34 -0.88 3.96
CA ILE A 213 -1.30 -1.98 3.85
C ILE A 213 -1.94 -2.30 5.20
N ILE A 214 -1.14 -2.44 6.26
CA ILE A 214 -1.65 -2.73 7.62
C ILE A 214 -2.56 -1.59 8.10
N ASN A 215 -2.14 -0.34 7.92
CA ASN A 215 -2.94 0.82 8.27
C ASN A 215 -4.25 0.86 7.48
N ASN A 216 -4.20 0.61 6.16
CA ASN A 216 -5.39 0.53 5.32
C ASN A 216 -6.34 -0.59 5.79
N TRP A 217 -5.82 -1.74 6.21
CA TRP A 217 -6.66 -2.82 6.73
C TRP A 217 -7.33 -2.45 8.05
N LEU A 218 -6.63 -1.74 8.94
CA LEU A 218 -7.14 -1.32 10.25
C LEU A 218 -8.13 -0.15 10.16
N THR A 219 -7.89 0.79 9.25
CA THR A 219 -8.57 2.11 9.25
C THR A 219 -9.30 2.46 7.98
N PHE A 220 -9.10 1.69 6.89
CA PHE A 220 -9.56 2.01 5.53
C PHE A 220 -8.96 3.30 4.94
N SER A 221 -7.97 3.92 5.60
CA SER A 221 -7.26 5.09 5.07
C SER A 221 -6.50 4.74 3.79
N THR A 222 -6.63 5.60 2.77
CA THR A 222 -5.96 5.46 1.46
C THR A 222 -4.69 6.32 1.37
N GLU A 223 -4.46 7.23 2.32
CA GLU A 223 -3.36 8.19 2.27
C GLU A 223 -1.99 7.49 2.24
N GLY A 224 -1.81 6.49 3.10
CA GLY A 224 -0.56 5.71 3.15
C GLY A 224 -0.33 4.93 1.86
N ILE A 225 -1.38 4.32 1.31
CA ILE A 225 -1.30 3.55 0.06
C ILE A 225 -0.94 4.46 -1.11
N ALA A 226 -1.60 5.61 -1.23
CA ALA A 226 -1.33 6.58 -2.28
C ALA A 226 0.11 7.12 -2.23
N LYS A 227 0.68 7.29 -1.03
CA LYS A 227 2.09 7.71 -0.85
C LYS A 227 3.10 6.59 -1.07
N ALA A 228 2.71 5.34 -0.77
CA ALA A 228 3.57 4.17 -0.93
C ALA A 228 3.59 3.65 -2.37
N GLY A 229 2.54 3.95 -3.15
CA GLY A 229 2.49 3.66 -4.57
C GLY A 229 3.37 4.59 -5.38
N ASP A 230 4.07 4.05 -6.37
CA ASP A 230 4.82 4.84 -7.34
C ASP A 230 4.80 4.18 -8.72
N ASN A 231 4.99 5.00 -9.75
CA ASN A 231 5.01 4.59 -11.16
C ASN A 231 6.39 4.84 -11.78
N ILE A 232 7.46 4.62 -11.00
CA ILE A 232 8.82 4.95 -11.45
C ILE A 232 9.24 4.02 -12.60
N PHE A 233 8.85 2.75 -12.52
CA PHE A 233 9.22 1.72 -13.48
C PHE A 233 7.98 1.04 -14.10
N PRO A 234 8.12 0.41 -15.28
CA PRO A 234 7.02 -0.28 -15.93
C PRO A 234 6.51 -1.47 -15.08
N GLY A 235 5.30 -1.33 -14.53
CA GLY A 235 4.56 -2.42 -13.85
C GLY A 235 5.41 -3.25 -12.88
N ASN A 236 5.42 -4.58 -13.10
CA ASN A 236 6.07 -5.58 -12.26
C ASN A 236 7.60 -5.69 -12.44
N PHE A 237 8.22 -4.70 -13.09
CA PHE A 237 9.65 -4.70 -13.42
C PHE A 237 10.39 -3.53 -12.75
N ASP A 238 10.46 -3.54 -11.42
CA ASP A 238 11.28 -2.58 -10.67
C ASP A 238 12.77 -2.79 -10.99
N LEU A 239 13.35 -1.86 -11.75
CA LEU A 239 14.72 -1.97 -12.27
C LEU A 239 15.78 -1.89 -11.18
N ASP A 240 15.47 -1.43 -9.97
CA ASP A 240 16.41 -1.42 -8.84
C ASP A 240 16.53 -2.82 -8.21
N ILE A 241 15.47 -3.62 -8.28
CA ILE A 241 15.39 -4.97 -7.71
C ILE A 241 15.70 -6.03 -8.78
N ILE A 242 15.00 -5.98 -9.91
CA ILE A 242 15.09 -6.98 -10.97
C ILE A 242 16.15 -6.53 -11.98
N LYS A 243 17.28 -7.23 -11.98
CA LYS A 243 18.34 -7.03 -12.96
C LYS A 243 18.22 -8.09 -14.05
N TYR A 244 18.29 -7.64 -15.30
CA TYR A 244 18.36 -8.54 -16.44
C TYR A 244 19.65 -9.35 -16.41
N GLN A 245 19.56 -10.65 -16.69
CA GLN A 245 20.73 -11.48 -16.95
C GLN A 245 20.76 -11.99 -18.38
N LYS A 246 21.93 -12.44 -18.84
CA LYS A 246 22.03 -13.03 -20.18
C LYS A 246 21.22 -14.32 -20.25
N ASP A 247 20.59 -14.56 -21.40
CA ASP A 247 19.85 -15.79 -21.70
C ASP A 247 18.65 -16.04 -20.76
N GLU A 248 17.92 -14.96 -20.38
CA GLU A 248 16.69 -15.07 -19.55
C GLU A 248 15.68 -16.08 -20.15
N VAL A 249 15.22 -16.98 -19.28
CA VAL A 249 14.02 -17.78 -19.43
C VAL A 249 12.96 -17.20 -18.50
N PHE A 250 12.05 -16.42 -19.09
CA PHE A 250 10.97 -15.75 -18.37
C PHE A 250 9.70 -16.60 -18.42
N VAL A 251 9.09 -16.82 -17.26
CA VAL A 251 7.82 -17.53 -17.12
C VAL A 251 6.77 -16.58 -16.56
N ASP A 252 5.68 -16.42 -17.31
CA ASP A 252 4.52 -15.60 -16.97
C ASP A 252 3.33 -16.52 -16.68
N ALA A 253 3.13 -16.85 -15.39
CA ALA A 253 2.03 -17.67 -14.94
C ALA A 253 0.82 -16.78 -14.61
N GLY A 254 -0.24 -16.89 -15.41
CA GLY A 254 -1.33 -15.91 -15.43
C GLY A 254 -1.01 -14.76 -16.38
N ALA A 255 -0.78 -15.11 -17.64
CA ALA A 255 -0.29 -14.17 -18.65
C ALA A 255 -1.39 -13.29 -19.27
N TYR A 256 -2.67 -13.55 -18.95
CA TYR A 256 -3.82 -12.83 -19.47
C TYR A 256 -3.75 -12.66 -21.00
N ILE A 257 -3.64 -11.42 -21.50
CA ILE A 257 -3.54 -11.11 -22.94
C ILE A 257 -2.09 -10.97 -23.43
N GLY A 258 -1.11 -11.41 -22.65
CA GLY A 258 0.33 -11.31 -22.93
C GLY A 258 0.93 -9.94 -22.65
N ASP A 259 0.24 -9.08 -21.90
CA ASP A 259 0.69 -7.72 -21.58
C ASP A 259 1.96 -7.72 -20.71
N THR A 260 2.06 -8.61 -19.73
CA THR A 260 3.24 -8.74 -18.87
C THR A 260 4.45 -9.24 -19.66
N ALA A 261 4.30 -10.28 -20.48
CA ALA A 261 5.34 -10.73 -21.42
C ALA A 261 5.77 -9.64 -22.42
N ALA A 262 4.85 -8.86 -22.98
CA ALA A 262 5.18 -7.74 -23.84
C ALA A 262 5.95 -6.64 -23.08
N SER A 263 5.54 -6.34 -21.85
CA SER A 263 6.20 -5.37 -20.97
C SER A 263 7.62 -5.83 -20.58
N PHE A 264 7.84 -7.13 -20.34
CA PHE A 264 9.18 -7.70 -20.14
C PHE A 264 10.09 -7.40 -21.34
N VAL A 265 9.62 -7.64 -22.56
CA VAL A 265 10.40 -7.39 -23.79
C VAL A 265 10.64 -5.91 -24.02
N ASN A 266 9.66 -5.05 -23.71
CA ASN A 266 9.84 -3.59 -23.80
C ASN A 266 10.86 -3.07 -22.79
N THR A 267 10.92 -3.68 -21.60
CA THR A 267 11.79 -3.28 -20.51
C THR A 267 13.23 -3.76 -20.72
N TYR A 268 13.42 -5.02 -21.11
CA TYR A 268 14.74 -5.66 -21.17
C TYR A 268 15.26 -5.96 -22.57
N GLY A 269 14.43 -5.74 -23.59
CA GLY A 269 14.75 -6.00 -24.98
C GLY A 269 14.48 -7.44 -25.42
N ARG A 270 14.88 -7.74 -26.66
CA ARG A 270 14.53 -8.98 -27.38
C ARG A 270 15.56 -10.10 -27.28
N ASN A 271 16.61 -9.93 -26.46
CA ASN A 271 17.74 -10.86 -26.36
C ASN A 271 17.55 -11.95 -25.28
N TYR A 272 16.31 -12.27 -24.93
CA TYR A 272 15.99 -13.38 -24.03
C TYR A 272 16.17 -14.73 -24.74
N LYS A 273 16.35 -15.79 -23.94
CA LYS A 273 16.44 -17.16 -24.45
C LYS A 273 15.05 -17.71 -24.78
N ARG A 274 14.10 -17.54 -23.86
CA ARG A 274 12.73 -18.09 -23.99
C ARG A 274 11.74 -17.33 -23.11
N ILE A 275 10.50 -17.19 -23.60
CA ILE A 275 9.35 -16.80 -22.78
C ILE A 275 8.35 -17.95 -22.77
N TYR A 276 7.86 -18.32 -21.59
CA TYR A 276 6.72 -19.22 -21.41
C TYR A 276 5.55 -18.44 -20.82
N THR A 277 4.38 -18.57 -21.42
CA THR A 277 3.15 -17.97 -20.87
C THR A 277 2.14 -19.07 -20.54
N TYR A 278 1.37 -18.86 -19.48
CA TYR A 278 0.29 -19.74 -19.05
C TYR A 278 -0.98 -18.93 -18.84
N GLU A 279 -2.06 -19.30 -19.54
CA GLU A 279 -3.38 -18.69 -19.43
C GLU A 279 -4.45 -19.79 -19.44
N ILE A 280 -5.49 -19.64 -18.62
CA ILE A 280 -6.52 -20.67 -18.39
C ILE A 280 -7.77 -20.48 -19.27
N SER A 281 -8.07 -19.25 -19.65
CA SER A 281 -9.22 -18.90 -20.47
C SER A 281 -8.87 -19.03 -21.95
N LYS A 282 -9.60 -19.88 -22.66
CA LYS A 282 -9.45 -20.13 -24.10
C LYS A 282 -9.57 -18.85 -24.93
N GLU A 283 -10.56 -18.02 -24.61
CA GLU A 283 -10.83 -16.78 -25.32
C GLU A 283 -9.72 -15.75 -25.07
N THR A 284 -9.23 -15.66 -23.83
CA THR A 284 -8.11 -14.81 -23.46
C THR A 284 -6.82 -15.29 -24.11
N PHE A 285 -6.56 -16.60 -24.07
CA PHE A 285 -5.41 -17.24 -24.70
C PHE A 285 -5.33 -16.94 -26.20
N ALA A 286 -6.46 -16.96 -26.92
CA ALA A 286 -6.48 -16.61 -28.34
C ALA A 286 -6.05 -15.15 -28.59
N VAL A 287 -6.38 -14.23 -27.68
CA VAL A 287 -5.91 -12.83 -27.74
C VAL A 287 -4.41 -12.76 -27.43
N LEU A 288 -3.96 -13.47 -26.39
CA LEU A 288 -2.55 -13.58 -26.02
C LEU A 288 -1.70 -14.08 -27.20
N GLU A 289 -2.11 -15.16 -27.87
CA GLU A 289 -1.37 -15.70 -29.01
C GLU A 289 -1.21 -14.67 -30.13
N LYS A 290 -2.29 -13.93 -30.43
CA LYS A 290 -2.26 -12.85 -31.42
C LYS A 290 -1.33 -11.72 -30.99
N ASN A 291 -1.37 -11.31 -29.74
CA ASN A 291 -0.56 -10.20 -29.22
C ASN A 291 0.93 -10.54 -29.18
N LEU A 292 1.27 -11.80 -28.87
CA LEU A 292 2.66 -12.26 -28.75
C LEU A 292 3.25 -12.83 -30.04
N ALA A 293 2.45 -13.05 -31.09
CA ALA A 293 2.92 -13.54 -32.40
C ALA A 293 4.13 -12.80 -33.01
N PRO A 294 4.32 -11.47 -32.80
CA PRO A 294 5.51 -10.76 -33.29
C PRO A 294 6.80 -11.06 -32.50
N LEU A 295 6.73 -11.81 -31.40
CA LEU A 295 7.87 -12.16 -30.55
C LEU A 295 8.45 -13.52 -30.97
N ASN A 296 9.77 -13.65 -30.90
CA ASN A 296 10.45 -14.91 -31.20
C ASN A 296 10.65 -15.71 -29.90
N ASN A 297 10.79 -17.03 -29.98
CA ASN A 297 11.06 -17.87 -28.81
C ASN A 297 10.04 -17.67 -27.68
N VAL A 298 8.75 -17.59 -28.02
CA VAL A 298 7.65 -17.60 -27.05
C VAL A 298 6.90 -18.93 -27.17
N VAL A 299 6.59 -19.54 -26.03
CA VAL A 299 5.77 -20.75 -25.93
C VAL A 299 4.54 -20.40 -25.13
N ASN A 300 3.39 -20.33 -25.81
CA ASN A 300 2.12 -20.01 -25.18
C ASN A 300 1.41 -21.31 -24.77
N ASN A 301 1.05 -21.45 -23.49
CA ASN A 301 0.37 -22.61 -22.96
C ASN A 301 -1.05 -22.27 -22.50
N TRP A 302 -2.06 -22.90 -23.12
CA TRP A 302 -3.43 -22.86 -22.62
C TRP A 302 -3.60 -23.91 -21.50
N LYS A 303 -3.02 -23.61 -20.34
CA LYS A 303 -2.97 -24.46 -19.15
C LYS A 303 -2.91 -23.59 -17.90
N GLY A 304 -3.42 -24.11 -16.79
CA GLY A 304 -3.21 -23.53 -15.48
C GLY A 304 -1.93 -24.04 -14.83
N VAL A 305 -1.25 -23.18 -14.08
CA VAL A 305 -0.12 -23.58 -13.23
C VAL A 305 -0.63 -24.02 -11.86
N SER A 306 -0.15 -25.16 -11.36
CA SER A 306 -0.58 -25.73 -10.08
C SER A 306 0.50 -26.64 -9.47
N ASP A 307 0.24 -27.25 -8.31
CA ASP A 307 1.17 -28.12 -7.58
C ASP A 307 1.23 -29.56 -8.14
N LYS A 308 0.35 -29.88 -9.09
CA LYS A 308 0.19 -31.21 -9.67
C LYS A 308 -0.39 -31.17 -11.07
N ARG A 309 -0.27 -32.29 -11.78
CA ARG A 309 -0.95 -32.50 -13.06
C ARG A 309 -2.40 -32.90 -12.85
N GLY A 310 -3.29 -32.39 -13.68
CA GLY A 310 -4.70 -32.79 -13.66
C GLY A 310 -5.59 -31.87 -14.49
N GLU A 311 -6.86 -31.81 -14.11
CA GLU A 311 -7.83 -30.90 -14.68
C GLU A 311 -8.56 -30.16 -13.56
N MET A 312 -8.81 -28.87 -13.77
CA MET A 312 -9.73 -28.06 -12.96
C MET A 312 -10.73 -27.38 -13.89
N TYR A 313 -11.73 -26.70 -13.35
CA TYR A 313 -12.68 -25.94 -14.16
C TYR A 313 -12.32 -24.46 -14.19
N LEU A 314 -12.51 -23.81 -15.34
CA LEU A 314 -12.56 -22.36 -15.42
C LEU A 314 -13.82 -21.86 -14.72
N ASN A 315 -13.66 -21.19 -13.58
CA ASN A 315 -14.73 -20.53 -12.85
C ASN A 315 -14.64 -19.02 -13.09
N GLY A 316 -15.50 -18.53 -13.98
CA GLY A 316 -15.50 -17.14 -14.41
C GLY A 316 -16.47 -16.94 -15.58
N VAL A 317 -16.12 -16.04 -16.48
CA VAL A 317 -16.95 -15.68 -17.64
C VAL A 317 -16.26 -16.05 -18.95
N ALA A 318 -17.06 -16.20 -20.01
CA ALA A 318 -16.52 -16.34 -21.36
C ALA A 318 -15.96 -15.00 -21.84
N GLY A 319 -14.83 -15.05 -22.56
CA GLY A 319 -14.15 -13.86 -23.09
C GLY A 319 -12.94 -13.42 -22.24
N PRO A 320 -12.16 -12.44 -22.74
CA PRO A 320 -11.09 -11.82 -21.97
C PRO A 320 -11.62 -11.19 -20.69
N PHE A 321 -11.22 -11.75 -19.55
CA PHE A 321 -11.56 -11.26 -18.23
C PHE A 321 -10.43 -11.63 -17.27
N GLU A 322 -9.83 -10.62 -16.64
CA GLU A 322 -8.69 -10.76 -15.74
C GLU A 322 -9.02 -11.61 -14.51
N GLY A 323 -10.21 -11.43 -13.92
CA GLY A 323 -10.65 -12.18 -12.73
C GLY A 323 -11.10 -13.63 -12.97
N ASN A 324 -10.73 -14.23 -14.10
CA ASN A 324 -10.99 -15.64 -14.39
C ASN A 324 -10.08 -16.52 -13.52
N LYS A 325 -10.65 -17.54 -12.86
CA LYS A 325 -9.90 -18.42 -11.95
C LYS A 325 -10.16 -19.90 -12.16
N LEU A 326 -9.31 -20.73 -11.54
CA LEU A 326 -9.53 -22.17 -11.45
C LEU A 326 -10.42 -22.53 -10.27
N GLY A 327 -11.27 -23.54 -10.43
CA GLY A 327 -12.15 -24.05 -9.38
C GLY A 327 -12.58 -25.50 -9.58
N ASN A 328 -13.37 -26.00 -8.63
CA ASN A 328 -13.91 -27.37 -8.66
C ASN A 328 -15.09 -27.56 -9.62
N ASN A 329 -15.68 -26.45 -10.08
CA ASN A 329 -16.78 -26.39 -11.03
C ASN A 329 -16.64 -25.11 -11.87
N GLY A 330 -17.30 -25.06 -13.03
CA GLY A 330 -17.18 -23.92 -13.93
C GLY A 330 -17.58 -24.23 -15.37
N LEU A 331 -17.22 -23.34 -16.29
CA LEU A 331 -17.66 -23.34 -17.69
C LEU A 331 -17.13 -24.55 -18.47
N TYR A 332 -15.84 -24.85 -18.33
CA TYR A 332 -15.17 -25.98 -18.98
C TYR A 332 -13.92 -26.40 -18.21
N LYS A 333 -13.40 -27.58 -18.53
CA LYS A 333 -12.17 -28.11 -17.94
C LYS A 333 -10.93 -27.49 -18.58
N VAL A 334 -9.92 -27.22 -17.76
CA VAL A 334 -8.61 -26.68 -18.12
C VAL A 334 -7.55 -27.63 -17.56
N GLU A 335 -6.58 -28.00 -18.38
CA GLU A 335 -5.42 -28.77 -17.91
C GLU A 335 -4.62 -27.93 -16.91
N ILE A 336 -4.24 -28.53 -15.79
CA ILE A 336 -3.32 -27.92 -14.82
C ILE A 336 -2.01 -28.70 -14.77
N VAL A 337 -0.89 -27.99 -14.62
CA VAL A 337 0.46 -28.57 -14.64
C VAL A 337 1.39 -27.92 -13.62
N PRO A 338 2.34 -28.68 -13.03
CA PRO A 338 3.44 -28.12 -12.27
C PRO A 338 4.57 -27.70 -13.21
N LEU A 339 5.13 -26.52 -12.99
CA LEU A 339 6.23 -25.97 -13.80
C LEU A 339 7.47 -26.87 -13.79
N ASP A 340 7.77 -27.50 -12.66
CA ASP A 340 8.86 -28.48 -12.52
C ASP A 340 8.76 -29.66 -13.51
N GLU A 341 7.53 -30.01 -13.92
CA GLU A 341 7.29 -31.04 -14.92
C GLU A 341 7.20 -30.50 -16.35
N ASP A 342 6.63 -29.31 -16.54
CA ASP A 342 6.31 -28.76 -17.86
C ASP A 342 7.52 -28.04 -18.50
N ILE A 343 8.41 -27.46 -17.68
CA ILE A 343 9.62 -26.77 -18.12
C ILE A 343 10.87 -27.58 -17.68
N LYS A 344 11.72 -27.92 -18.65
CA LYS A 344 12.94 -28.72 -18.41
C LYS A 344 14.23 -27.92 -18.40
N GLU A 345 14.21 -26.72 -18.97
CA GLU A 345 15.34 -25.80 -18.91
C GLU A 345 15.29 -24.95 -17.64
N GLU A 346 16.41 -24.31 -17.30
CA GLU A 346 16.51 -23.44 -16.14
C GLU A 346 15.56 -22.24 -16.28
N ILE A 347 14.74 -21.99 -15.25
CA ILE A 347 13.92 -20.77 -15.15
C ILE A 347 14.75 -19.73 -14.43
N THR A 348 14.86 -18.53 -15.01
CA THR A 348 15.67 -17.44 -14.46
C THR A 348 14.83 -16.29 -13.93
N PHE A 349 13.58 -16.20 -14.37
CA PHE A 349 12.61 -15.23 -13.90
C PHE A 349 11.19 -15.83 -13.97
N LEU A 350 10.52 -15.90 -12.82
CA LEU A 350 9.16 -16.39 -12.64
C LEU A 350 8.23 -15.25 -12.15
N LYS A 351 7.22 -14.88 -12.95
CA LYS A 351 6.09 -14.04 -12.52
C LYS A 351 4.87 -14.93 -12.27
N ILE A 352 4.20 -14.73 -11.14
CA ILE A 352 2.99 -15.46 -10.76
C ILE A 352 1.90 -14.44 -10.42
N ASP A 353 0.77 -14.61 -11.08
CA ASP A 353 -0.44 -13.81 -10.90
C ASP A 353 -1.60 -14.70 -11.30
N VAL A 354 -1.90 -15.67 -10.44
CA VAL A 354 -2.84 -16.74 -10.73
C VAL A 354 -3.95 -16.68 -9.70
N GLU A 355 -5.07 -16.11 -10.10
CA GLU A 355 -6.24 -15.76 -9.31
C GLU A 355 -6.70 -16.82 -8.28
N GLY A 356 -6.03 -16.84 -7.12
CA GLY A 356 -6.34 -17.70 -5.97
C GLY A 356 -5.65 -19.07 -5.91
N VAL A 357 -4.63 -19.35 -6.72
CA VAL A 357 -3.80 -20.59 -6.63
C VAL A 357 -2.30 -20.33 -6.59
N ASP A 358 -1.92 -19.15 -6.11
CA ASP A 358 -0.55 -18.61 -6.12
C ASP A 358 0.44 -19.53 -5.37
N LYS A 359 0.01 -20.08 -4.23
CA LYS A 359 0.81 -21.02 -3.42
C LYS A 359 0.98 -22.36 -4.11
N GLU A 360 -0.07 -22.87 -4.75
CA GLU A 360 -0.03 -24.09 -5.53
C GLU A 360 0.91 -23.93 -6.73
N ALA A 361 0.89 -22.79 -7.41
CA ALA A 361 1.81 -22.49 -8.50
C ALA A 361 3.28 -22.44 -8.03
N LEU A 362 3.56 -21.81 -6.89
CA LEU A 362 4.89 -21.83 -6.27
C LEU A 362 5.34 -23.26 -5.91
N LEU A 363 4.45 -24.08 -5.34
CA LEU A 363 4.74 -25.48 -5.02
C LEU A 363 5.03 -26.30 -6.29
N GLY A 364 4.32 -26.03 -7.38
CA GLY A 364 4.57 -26.63 -8.69
C GLY A 364 5.90 -26.23 -9.33
N ALA A 365 6.55 -25.17 -8.83
CA ALA A 365 7.85 -24.68 -9.27
C ALA A 365 8.96 -24.90 -8.23
N GLN A 366 8.72 -25.74 -7.21
CA GLN A 366 9.61 -25.85 -6.05
C GLN A 366 11.04 -26.28 -6.42
N ARG A 367 11.21 -27.19 -7.39
CA ARG A 367 12.54 -27.62 -7.87
C ARG A 367 13.27 -26.46 -8.54
N HIS A 368 12.59 -25.71 -9.39
CA HIS A 368 13.17 -24.51 -10.03
C HIS A 368 13.57 -23.48 -8.97
N ILE A 369 12.63 -23.10 -8.08
CA ILE A 369 12.87 -22.12 -7.01
C ILE A 369 14.07 -22.51 -6.15
N LYS A 370 14.13 -23.77 -5.71
CA LYS A 370 15.18 -24.26 -4.82
C LYS A 370 16.56 -24.43 -5.47
N ASN A 371 16.61 -24.87 -6.72
CA ASN A 371 17.88 -25.29 -7.34
C ASN A 371 18.44 -24.28 -8.33
N GLU A 372 17.61 -23.38 -8.84
CA GLU A 372 17.95 -22.44 -9.92
C GLU A 372 17.83 -20.98 -9.47
N HIS A 373 17.22 -20.73 -8.31
CA HIS A 373 17.09 -19.41 -7.70
C HIS A 373 16.59 -18.32 -8.68
N PRO A 374 15.48 -18.57 -9.44
CA PRO A 374 14.92 -17.57 -10.32
C PRO A 374 14.58 -16.30 -9.54
N LYS A 375 14.63 -15.15 -10.21
CA LYS A 375 13.95 -13.94 -9.73
C LYS A 375 12.46 -14.23 -9.70
N ILE A 376 11.77 -13.92 -8.61
CA ILE A 376 10.34 -14.20 -8.46
C ILE A 376 9.60 -12.90 -8.23
N VAL A 377 8.50 -12.70 -8.96
CA VAL A 377 7.52 -11.65 -8.69
C VAL A 377 6.15 -12.30 -8.53
N VAL A 378 5.48 -12.05 -7.41
CA VAL A 378 4.15 -12.60 -7.15
C VAL A 378 3.18 -11.50 -6.75
N ASP A 379 2.07 -11.44 -7.48
CA ASP A 379 0.94 -10.56 -7.15
C ASP A 379 0.19 -11.21 -5.98
N SER A 380 0.24 -10.57 -4.81
CA SER A 380 -0.03 -11.23 -3.52
C SER A 380 -1.30 -10.74 -2.82
N TYR A 381 -2.22 -10.15 -3.60
CA TYR A 381 -3.44 -9.54 -3.09
C TYR A 381 -4.69 -10.43 -3.19
N HIS A 382 -4.62 -11.56 -3.90
CA HIS A 382 -5.76 -12.45 -4.14
C HIS A 382 -6.33 -13.04 -2.84
N LYS A 383 -5.47 -13.52 -1.94
CA LYS A 383 -5.86 -13.94 -0.58
C LYS A 383 -5.17 -13.09 0.46
N LEU A 384 -5.91 -12.69 1.50
CA LEU A 384 -5.39 -11.82 2.56
C LEU A 384 -4.14 -12.37 3.25
N ALA A 385 -4.03 -13.69 3.43
CA ALA A 385 -2.88 -14.29 4.08
C ALA A 385 -1.64 -14.39 3.18
N ASP A 386 -1.78 -14.21 1.86
CA ASP A 386 -0.68 -14.44 0.92
C ASP A 386 0.44 -13.40 1.05
N ILE A 387 0.15 -12.21 1.58
CA ILE A 387 1.16 -11.20 1.94
C ILE A 387 2.26 -11.74 2.89
N VAL A 388 1.95 -12.74 3.71
CA VAL A 388 2.93 -13.42 4.57
C VAL A 388 3.16 -14.88 4.18
N ASP A 389 2.17 -15.59 3.64
CA ASP A 389 2.33 -17.00 3.26
C ASP A 389 3.30 -17.19 2.10
N ILE A 390 3.24 -16.32 1.07
CA ILE A 390 4.14 -16.39 -0.10
C ILE A 390 5.61 -16.24 0.30
N PRO A 391 6.03 -15.18 1.04
CA PRO A 391 7.44 -15.03 1.40
C PRO A 391 7.89 -16.14 2.36
N LEU A 392 7.03 -16.62 3.26
CA LEU A 392 7.32 -17.78 4.11
C LEU A 392 7.54 -19.06 3.29
N LEU A 393 6.70 -19.28 2.26
CA LEU A 393 6.79 -20.45 1.38
C LEU A 393 8.08 -20.42 0.55
N ILE A 394 8.39 -19.28 -0.08
CA ILE A 394 9.64 -19.08 -0.83
C ILE A 394 10.84 -19.30 0.10
N ASN A 395 10.85 -18.68 1.28
CA ASN A 395 11.92 -18.84 2.27
C ASN A 395 12.09 -20.29 2.77
N LYS A 396 11.02 -21.09 2.78
CA LYS A 396 11.09 -22.51 3.11
C LYS A 396 11.76 -23.33 2.00
N MET A 397 11.56 -22.93 0.74
CA MET A 397 12.18 -23.57 -0.42
C MET A 397 13.65 -23.18 -0.53
N ASP A 398 13.95 -21.89 -0.37
CA ASP A 398 15.29 -21.34 -0.32
C ASP A 398 15.37 -20.11 0.59
N ARG A 399 16.31 -20.12 1.54
CA ARG A 399 16.49 -19.07 2.55
C ARG A 399 17.37 -17.92 2.08
N SER A 400 18.07 -18.06 0.95
CA SER A 400 18.96 -16.99 0.44
C SER A 400 18.21 -15.83 -0.21
N TYR A 401 16.93 -16.01 -0.56
CA TYR A 401 16.11 -14.97 -1.15
C TYR A 401 16.04 -13.71 -0.30
N HIS A 402 16.20 -12.57 -0.99
CA HIS A 402 15.96 -11.23 -0.46
C HIS A 402 14.57 -10.77 -0.88
N PHE A 403 13.80 -10.25 0.08
CA PHE A 403 12.41 -9.88 -0.16
C PHE A 403 12.21 -8.38 -0.28
N TYR A 404 11.33 -8.00 -1.20
CA TYR A 404 10.85 -6.64 -1.40
C TYR A 404 9.35 -6.65 -1.64
N LEU A 405 8.71 -5.52 -1.37
CA LEU A 405 7.27 -5.32 -1.54
C LEU A 405 7.05 -4.00 -2.27
N ARG A 406 6.20 -4.01 -3.29
CA ARG A 406 5.78 -2.81 -4.02
C ARG A 406 4.27 -2.76 -4.12
N TYR A 407 3.77 -1.55 -4.23
CA TYR A 407 2.37 -1.27 -4.57
C TYR A 407 2.40 -0.54 -5.92
N PRO A 408 2.27 -1.25 -7.07
CA PRO A 408 2.12 -0.59 -8.35
C PRO A 408 0.96 0.42 -8.35
N PRO A 409 0.99 1.41 -9.24
CA PRO A 409 -0.09 2.38 -9.36
C PRO A 409 -1.38 1.65 -9.69
N SER A 410 -2.42 1.93 -8.91
CA SER A 410 -3.76 1.42 -9.16
C SER A 410 -4.71 2.60 -9.26
N GLU A 411 -5.74 2.48 -10.10
CA GLU A 411 -6.82 3.46 -10.20
C GLU A 411 -7.51 3.68 -8.85
N LEU A 412 -7.43 2.68 -7.97
CA LEU A 412 -7.99 2.71 -6.64
C LEU A 412 -6.85 2.62 -5.62
N SER A 413 -6.69 3.65 -4.79
CA SER A 413 -5.65 3.69 -3.74
C SER A 413 -6.02 2.83 -2.54
N PHE A 414 -6.21 1.52 -2.75
CA PHE A 414 -6.62 0.56 -1.73
C PHE A 414 -5.71 -0.66 -1.76
N ALA A 415 -5.44 -1.30 -0.62
CA ALA A 415 -4.49 -2.41 -0.53
C ALA A 415 -4.92 -3.68 -1.32
N MET A 416 -4.77 -3.65 -2.65
CA MET A 416 -5.34 -4.61 -3.62
C MET A 416 -4.48 -4.87 -4.84
N ALA A 417 -3.31 -4.24 -4.95
CA ALA A 417 -2.42 -4.38 -6.09
C ALA A 417 -1.01 -4.28 -5.56
N TYR A 418 -0.58 -5.27 -4.77
CA TYR A 418 0.77 -5.31 -4.23
C TYR A 418 1.50 -6.59 -4.61
N CYS A 419 2.77 -6.41 -4.95
CA CYS A 419 3.62 -7.43 -5.53
C CYS A 419 4.81 -7.69 -4.62
N ILE A 420 5.06 -8.97 -4.35
CA ILE A 420 6.23 -9.43 -3.61
C ILE A 420 7.31 -9.82 -4.60
N TYR A 421 8.51 -9.30 -4.39
CA TYR A 421 9.69 -9.66 -5.15
C TYR A 421 10.58 -10.53 -4.25
N ALA A 422 11.07 -11.64 -4.78
CA ALA A 422 12.11 -12.45 -4.15
C ALA A 422 13.26 -12.62 -5.14
N VAL A 423 14.45 -12.11 -4.79
CA VAL A 423 15.64 -12.11 -5.67
C VAL A 423 16.90 -12.64 -5.01
#